data_AF-A0A1W9SYY7-F1
#
_entry.id   AF-A0A1W9SYY7-F1
#
_cell.length_a   1.000
_cell.length_b   1.000
_cell.length_c   1.000
_cell.angle_alpha   90.00
_cell.angle_beta   90.00
_cell.angle_gamma   90.00
#
_symmetry.space_group_name_H-M   'P 1'
#
loop_
_entity.id
_entity.type
_entity.pdbx_description
1 polymer ?
#
loop_
_entity_poly.entity_id
_entity_poly.type
_entity_poly.pdbx_seq_one_letter_code
_entity_poly.pdbx_strand_id
1 'polypeptide(L)'
;MNELTPFTKQALSILRDPSTLQWYVIPLLALSLYIYANEMERKNWNLVFAGLAFWGMDWINEIINSLILHFTDFAPLWCAPGKTAYLILVGLNIEIAFMFSIAGIVWAKMLPNDKNLKILGINNRLFIAITGSVFSVVIEIFLNMADMLTWDYSWWNINVPWLIIIFGYLTFFIVAFWVYDMKTMKQKVVTVGVIYTIVLFSFVVFGSLGWL
;
A
#
# COMPACT_ATOMS: atom_id res chain seq x y z
N MET A 1 -15.85 15.38 -21.85
CA MET A 1 -15.40 15.46 -20.45
C MET A 1 -16.06 14.30 -19.74
N ASN A 2 -15.28 13.38 -19.17
CA ASN A 2 -15.87 12.36 -18.30
C ASN A 2 -16.37 13.08 -17.04
N GLU A 3 -17.50 12.63 -16.51
CA GLU A 3 -18.02 13.15 -15.24
C GLU A 3 -17.46 12.29 -14.11
N LEU A 4 -17.06 12.92 -13.00
CA LEU A 4 -16.61 12.22 -11.80
C LEU A 4 -17.66 11.19 -11.34
N THR A 5 -17.20 9.99 -10.99
CA THR A 5 -18.10 8.94 -10.48
C THR A 5 -18.73 9.37 -9.14
N PRO A 6 -19.93 8.86 -8.78
CA PRO A 6 -20.56 9.19 -7.51
C PRO A 6 -19.66 8.90 -6.30
N PHE A 7 -18.94 7.77 -6.31
CA PHE A 7 -17.98 7.40 -5.28
C PHE A 7 -16.79 8.36 -5.21
N THR A 8 -16.25 8.76 -6.36
CA THR A 8 -15.17 9.75 -6.42
C THR A 8 -15.61 11.09 -5.83
N LYS A 9 -16.81 11.57 -6.17
CA LYS A 9 -17.39 12.80 -5.58
C LYS A 9 -17.54 12.68 -4.07
N GLN A 10 -17.95 11.51 -3.57
CA GLN A 10 -18.10 11.23 -2.14
C GLN A 10 -16.75 11.22 -1.41
N ALA A 11 -15.72 10.57 -1.96
CA ALA A 11 -14.39 10.57 -1.35
C ALA A 11 -13.77 11.97 -1.32
N LEU A 12 -13.93 12.75 -2.41
CA LEU A 12 -13.45 14.13 -2.46
C LEU A 12 -14.14 15.04 -1.43
N SER A 13 -15.40 14.80 -1.07
CA SER A 13 -16.11 15.63 -0.09
C SER A 13 -15.65 15.42 1.36
N ILE A 14 -14.98 14.31 1.65
CA ILE A 14 -14.43 13.97 2.98
C ILE A 14 -12.89 13.98 3.00
N LEU A 15 -12.25 14.30 1.87
CA LEU A 15 -10.80 14.27 1.74
C LEU A 15 -10.15 15.23 2.75
N ARG A 16 -9.30 14.68 3.61
CA ARG A 16 -8.58 15.43 4.66
C ARG A 16 -9.50 16.21 5.61
N ASP A 17 -10.75 15.76 5.81
CA ASP A 17 -11.67 16.36 6.79
C ASP A 17 -11.37 15.86 8.22
N PRO A 18 -10.89 16.72 9.15
CA PRO A 18 -10.58 16.31 10.52
C PRO A 18 -11.80 15.92 11.35
N SER A 19 -13.02 16.37 10.98
CA SER A 19 -14.27 16.01 11.66
C SER A 19 -14.54 14.50 11.64
N THR A 20 -13.83 13.82 10.75
CA THR A 20 -13.96 12.41 10.50
C THR A 20 -12.95 11.57 11.26
N LEU A 21 -11.95 12.14 11.95
CA LEU A 21 -10.98 11.35 12.70
C LEU A 21 -11.65 10.45 13.75
N GLN A 22 -11.04 9.28 14.01
CA GLN A 22 -11.55 8.31 14.99
C GLN A 22 -10.49 7.94 16.02
N TRP A 23 -10.93 7.68 17.26
CA TRP A 23 -10.03 7.40 18.39
C TRP A 23 -9.19 6.13 18.23
N TYR A 24 -9.65 5.16 17.43
CA TYR A 24 -8.89 3.94 17.18
C TYR A 24 -7.60 4.16 16.37
N VAL A 25 -7.39 5.34 15.79
CA VAL A 25 -6.11 5.71 15.15
C VAL A 25 -4.94 5.63 16.13
N ILE A 26 -5.16 6.03 17.39
CA ILE A 26 -4.12 6.04 18.43
C ILE A 26 -3.60 4.63 18.74
N PRO A 27 -4.46 3.63 19.07
CA PRO A 27 -3.97 2.27 19.29
C PRO A 27 -3.36 1.64 18.03
N LEU A 28 -3.82 1.97 16.82
CA LEU A 28 -3.19 1.49 15.58
C LEU A 28 -1.76 2.03 15.40
N LEU A 29 -1.56 3.33 15.69
CA LEU A 29 -0.23 3.93 15.69
C LEU A 29 0.67 3.26 16.74
N ALA A 30 0.18 3.09 17.98
CA ALA A 30 0.93 2.44 19.04
C ALA A 30 1.31 1.00 18.66
N LEU A 31 0.41 0.26 18.01
CA LEU A 31 0.67 -1.10 17.53
C LEU A 31 1.75 -1.11 16.44
N SER A 32 1.67 -0.23 15.43
CA SER A 32 2.68 -0.14 14.38
C SER A 32 4.06 0.15 14.99
N LEU A 33 4.15 1.17 15.87
CA LEU A 33 5.39 1.52 16.56
C LEU A 33 5.93 0.36 17.40
N TYR A 34 5.07 -0.35 18.14
CA TYR A 34 5.46 -1.49 18.95
C TYR A 34 6.05 -2.63 18.10
N ILE A 35 5.46 -2.92 16.93
CA ILE A 35 5.96 -3.94 16.00
C ILE A 35 7.37 -3.57 15.52
N TYR A 36 7.57 -2.33 15.05
CA TYR A 36 8.90 -1.88 14.62
C TYR A 36 9.91 -1.85 15.76
N ALA A 37 9.51 -1.40 16.96
CA ALA A 37 10.36 -1.38 18.14
C ALA A 37 10.86 -2.79 18.51
N ASN A 38 9.98 -3.80 18.48
CA ASN A 38 10.36 -5.19 18.74
C ASN A 38 11.32 -5.76 17.69
N GLU A 39 11.11 -5.47 16.42
CA GLU A 39 12.03 -5.94 15.37
C GLU A 39 13.40 -5.23 15.46
N MET A 40 13.42 -3.95 15.84
CA MET A 40 14.64 -3.19 16.09
C MET A 40 15.39 -3.69 17.34
N GLU A 41 14.68 -3.98 18.43
CA GLU A 41 15.25 -4.58 19.65
C GLU A 41 15.94 -5.92 19.33
N ARG A 42 15.29 -6.75 18.52
CA ARG A 42 15.83 -8.03 18.02
C ARG A 42 16.91 -7.88 16.96
N LYS A 43 17.25 -6.63 16.56
CA LYS A 43 18.18 -6.29 15.49
C LYS A 43 17.80 -6.94 14.15
N ASN A 44 16.52 -7.21 13.92
CA ASN A 44 16.02 -7.79 12.69
C ASN A 44 15.80 -6.72 11.61
N TRP A 45 16.90 -6.11 11.19
CA TRP A 45 16.88 -5.04 10.20
C TRP A 45 16.32 -5.50 8.84
N ASN A 46 16.46 -6.78 8.49
CA ASN A 46 15.86 -7.30 7.26
C ASN A 46 14.35 -7.09 7.25
N LEU A 47 13.66 -7.40 8.36
CA LEU A 47 12.21 -7.18 8.46
C LEU A 47 11.85 -5.71 8.54
N VAL A 48 12.59 -4.91 9.32
CA VAL A 48 12.35 -3.46 9.41
C VAL A 48 12.38 -2.82 8.02
N PHE A 49 13.43 -3.07 7.25
CA PHE A 49 13.57 -2.48 5.91
C PHE A 49 12.59 -3.10 4.89
N ALA A 50 12.20 -4.36 5.04
CA ALA A 50 11.15 -4.96 4.20
C ALA A 50 9.78 -4.30 4.45
N GLY A 51 9.43 -4.06 5.71
CA GLY A 51 8.22 -3.32 6.10
C GLY A 51 8.18 -1.91 5.52
N LEU A 52 9.28 -1.16 5.70
CA LEU A 52 9.42 0.20 5.16
C LEU A 52 9.37 0.21 3.63
N ALA A 53 10.00 -0.78 2.96
CA ALA A 53 9.94 -0.88 1.50
C ALA A 53 8.52 -1.15 0.99
N PHE A 54 7.80 -2.08 1.64
CA PHE A 54 6.41 -2.39 1.29
C PHE A 54 5.51 -1.16 1.42
N TRP A 55 5.63 -0.44 2.55
CA TRP A 55 4.83 0.75 2.82
C TRP A 55 5.21 1.93 1.91
N GLY A 56 6.50 2.11 1.60
CA GLY A 56 6.93 3.13 0.65
C GLY A 56 6.41 2.88 -0.77
N MET A 57 6.32 1.61 -1.20
CA MET A 57 5.72 1.26 -2.49
C MET A 57 4.21 1.54 -2.51
N ASP A 58 3.51 1.25 -1.42
CA ASP A 58 2.09 1.63 -1.23
C ASP A 58 1.88 3.14 -1.41
N TRP A 59 2.68 3.98 -0.72
CA TRP A 59 2.62 5.43 -0.91
C TRP A 59 2.85 5.89 -2.35
N ILE A 60 3.79 5.27 -3.07
CA ILE A 60 4.00 5.58 -4.50
C ILE A 60 2.73 5.27 -5.30
N ASN A 61 2.10 4.12 -5.04
CA ASN A 61 0.86 3.73 -5.72
C ASN A 61 -0.29 4.68 -5.40
N GLU A 62 -0.43 5.13 -4.15
CA GLU A 62 -1.47 6.06 -3.74
C GLU A 62 -1.30 7.46 -4.35
N ILE A 63 -0.05 7.89 -4.54
CA ILE A 63 0.26 9.11 -5.29
C ILE A 63 -0.13 8.93 -6.76
N ILE A 64 0.28 7.83 -7.40
CA ILE A 64 -0.10 7.53 -8.80
C ILE A 64 -1.62 7.47 -8.95
N ASN A 65 -2.32 6.85 -7.99
CA ASN A 65 -3.76 6.74 -7.94
C ASN A 65 -4.44 8.12 -7.92
N SER A 66 -3.91 9.05 -7.13
CA SER A 66 -4.38 10.45 -7.07
C SER A 66 -4.09 11.21 -8.36
N LEU A 67 -2.91 10.98 -8.98
CA LEU A 67 -2.58 11.57 -10.29
C LEU A 67 -3.50 11.07 -11.39
N ILE A 68 -3.86 9.78 -11.38
CA ILE A 68 -4.82 9.21 -12.34
C ILE A 68 -6.16 9.93 -12.21
N LEU A 69 -6.66 10.14 -10.99
CA LEU A 69 -7.86 10.93 -10.78
C LEU A 69 -7.72 12.34 -11.37
N HIS A 70 -6.62 13.04 -11.05
CA HIS A 70 -6.37 14.40 -11.53
C HIS A 70 -6.37 14.50 -13.06
N PHE A 71 -5.69 13.59 -13.76
CA PHE A 71 -5.55 13.67 -15.22
C PHE A 71 -6.73 13.09 -16.00
N THR A 72 -7.56 12.24 -15.38
CA THR A 72 -8.70 11.62 -16.07
C THR A 72 -10.02 12.36 -15.84
N ASP A 73 -10.12 13.17 -14.79
CA ASP A 73 -11.35 13.83 -14.32
C ASP A 73 -12.53 12.83 -14.19
N PHE A 74 -12.23 11.57 -13.85
CA PHE A 74 -13.21 10.48 -13.83
C PHE A 74 -13.22 9.73 -12.49
N ALA A 75 -12.18 8.97 -12.21
CA ALA A 75 -12.04 8.18 -10.99
C ALA A 75 -10.57 7.82 -10.72
N PRO A 76 -10.17 7.62 -9.46
CA PRO A 76 -8.94 6.91 -9.15
C PRO A 76 -9.07 5.42 -9.52
N LEU A 77 -7.96 4.68 -9.59
CA LEU A 77 -7.98 3.23 -9.79
C LEU A 77 -8.72 2.52 -8.64
N TRP A 78 -8.48 2.97 -7.41
CA TRP A 78 -9.27 2.62 -6.25
C TRP A 78 -9.64 3.86 -5.45
N CYS A 79 -10.85 3.88 -4.95
CA CYS A 79 -11.39 4.97 -4.14
C CYS A 79 -11.82 4.42 -2.79
N ALA A 80 -11.70 5.18 -1.70
CA ALA A 80 -12.22 4.80 -0.38
C ALA A 80 -13.41 5.70 0.02
N PRO A 81 -14.59 5.54 -0.62
CA PRO A 81 -15.75 6.40 -0.38
C PRO A 81 -16.49 5.92 0.87
N GLY A 82 -16.25 6.53 2.03
CA GLY A 82 -16.82 5.92 3.24
C GLY A 82 -16.72 6.71 4.52
N LYS A 83 -17.12 6.05 5.61
CA LYS A 83 -17.04 6.60 6.96
C LYS A 83 -15.63 6.40 7.52
N THR A 84 -15.16 7.44 8.15
CA THR A 84 -13.87 8.02 7.83
C THR A 84 -13.02 8.02 9.13
N ALA A 85 -11.70 7.77 9.14
CA ALA A 85 -10.70 8.15 10.15
C ALA A 85 -9.43 8.91 9.66
N TYR A 86 -9.41 9.63 8.55
CA TYR A 86 -9.56 8.94 7.29
C TYR A 86 -8.53 9.40 6.29
N LEU A 87 -8.86 10.33 5.42
CA LEU A 87 -8.55 10.13 4.03
C LEU A 87 -7.43 11.08 3.67
N ILE A 88 -6.23 10.53 3.55
CA ILE A 88 -5.00 11.26 3.26
C ILE A 88 -4.93 11.55 1.75
N LEU A 89 -5.23 10.52 0.96
CA LEU A 89 -5.38 10.52 -0.49
C LEU A 89 -6.68 9.79 -0.82
N VAL A 90 -7.22 9.97 -2.02
CA VAL A 90 -8.56 9.47 -2.39
C VAL A 90 -8.77 7.95 -2.21
N GLY A 91 -7.70 7.16 -2.22
CA GLY A 91 -7.71 5.72 -1.90
C GLY A 91 -7.09 5.34 -0.55
N LEU A 92 -6.42 6.28 0.13
CA LEU A 92 -5.60 5.99 1.31
C LEU A 92 -6.14 6.68 2.55
N ASN A 93 -6.57 5.88 3.52
CA ASN A 93 -6.82 6.37 4.87
C ASN A 93 -5.76 5.95 5.88
N ILE A 94 -5.79 6.51 7.09
CA ILE A 94 -4.81 6.19 8.15
C ILE A 94 -4.81 4.71 8.53
N GLU A 95 -5.98 4.06 8.59
CA GLU A 95 -6.06 2.64 8.92
C GLU A 95 -5.38 1.77 7.86
N ILE A 96 -5.66 2.08 6.58
CA ILE A 96 -5.04 1.43 5.43
C ILE A 96 -3.53 1.67 5.48
N ALA A 97 -3.08 2.92 5.68
CA ALA A 97 -1.66 3.25 5.77
C ALA A 97 -0.94 2.46 6.88
N PHE A 98 -1.54 2.35 8.07
CA PHE A 98 -0.95 1.56 9.15
C PHE A 98 -0.99 0.06 8.88
N MET A 99 -2.04 -0.45 8.25
CA MET A 99 -2.09 -1.84 7.79
C MET A 99 -0.93 -2.14 6.83
N PHE A 100 -0.71 -1.32 5.80
CA PHE A 100 0.42 -1.48 4.87
C PHE A 100 1.78 -1.33 5.57
N SER A 101 1.91 -0.44 6.55
CA SER A 101 3.13 -0.30 7.36
C SER A 101 3.53 -1.58 8.09
N ILE A 102 2.54 -2.42 8.45
CA ILE A 102 2.74 -3.68 9.18
C ILE A 102 2.80 -4.88 8.24
N ALA A 103 2.03 -4.88 7.15
CA ALA A 103 1.87 -6.01 6.23
C ALA A 103 3.21 -6.50 5.65
N GLY A 104 4.11 -5.58 5.28
CA GLY A 104 5.44 -5.94 4.79
C GLY A 104 6.27 -6.75 5.80
N ILE A 105 6.18 -6.43 7.09
CA ILE A 105 6.84 -7.19 8.16
C ILE A 105 6.19 -8.58 8.30
N VAL A 106 4.86 -8.63 8.34
CA VAL A 106 4.11 -9.88 8.52
C VAL A 106 4.45 -10.88 7.42
N TRP A 107 4.39 -10.45 6.16
CA TRP A 107 4.66 -11.34 5.02
C TRP A 107 6.14 -11.68 4.88
N ALA A 108 7.05 -10.76 5.19
CA ALA A 108 8.49 -11.06 5.18
C ALA A 108 8.88 -12.06 6.28
N LYS A 109 8.17 -12.09 7.42
CA LYS A 109 8.36 -13.12 8.47
C LYS A 109 8.03 -14.54 8.01
N MET A 110 7.17 -14.67 6.99
CA MET A 110 6.79 -15.97 6.43
C MET A 110 7.85 -16.53 5.47
N LEU A 111 8.87 -15.74 5.12
CA LEU A 111 9.94 -16.19 4.22
C LEU A 111 10.82 -17.26 4.88
N PRO A 112 10.98 -18.43 4.25
CA PRO A 112 11.97 -19.41 4.66
C PRO A 112 13.39 -18.84 4.67
N ASN A 113 14.17 -19.25 5.68
CA ASN A 113 15.59 -18.89 5.80
C ASN A 113 16.39 -19.28 4.55
N ASP A 114 16.11 -20.44 3.96
CA ASP A 114 16.71 -20.85 2.68
C ASP A 114 16.01 -20.17 1.50
N LYS A 115 16.77 -19.32 0.80
CA LYS A 115 16.32 -18.61 -0.40
C LYS A 115 16.13 -19.43 -1.65
N ASN A 116 16.74 -20.61 -1.69
CA ASN A 116 16.66 -21.49 -2.83
C ASN A 116 15.57 -22.54 -2.66
N LEU A 117 14.94 -22.62 -1.48
CA LEU A 117 13.79 -23.47 -1.23
C LEU A 117 12.70 -23.19 -2.28
N LYS A 118 12.11 -24.26 -2.80
CA LYS A 118 10.97 -24.20 -3.72
C LYS A 118 9.70 -24.65 -3.01
N ILE A 119 8.61 -23.95 -3.25
CA ILE A 119 7.26 -24.30 -2.80
C ILE A 119 6.47 -24.63 -4.07
N LEU A 120 5.94 -25.85 -4.16
CA LEU A 120 5.25 -26.35 -5.37
C LEU A 120 6.06 -26.15 -6.67
N GLY A 121 7.39 -26.28 -6.59
CA GLY A 121 8.30 -26.10 -7.73
C GLY A 121 8.68 -24.65 -8.06
N ILE A 122 8.07 -23.66 -7.41
CA ILE A 122 8.31 -22.22 -7.61
C ILE A 122 9.27 -21.71 -6.52
N ASN A 123 10.14 -20.74 -6.82
CA ASN A 123 10.98 -20.10 -5.80
C ASN A 123 10.10 -19.53 -4.67
N ASN A 124 10.46 -19.78 -3.41
CA ASN A 124 9.62 -19.44 -2.28
C ASN A 124 9.30 -17.93 -2.13
N ARG A 125 10.20 -17.01 -2.54
CA ARG A 125 9.92 -15.56 -2.49
C ARG A 125 8.82 -15.20 -3.47
N LEU A 126 8.92 -15.71 -4.69
CA LEU A 126 7.92 -15.48 -5.72
C LEU A 126 6.59 -16.12 -5.35
N PHE A 127 6.63 -17.36 -4.85
CA PHE A 127 5.43 -18.05 -4.38
C PHE A 127 4.71 -17.24 -3.30
N ILE A 128 5.42 -16.85 -2.23
CA ILE A 128 4.85 -16.08 -1.12
C ILE A 128 4.39 -14.69 -1.58
N ALA A 129 5.10 -14.03 -2.50
CA ALA A 129 4.72 -12.74 -3.04
C ALA A 129 3.40 -12.81 -3.84
N ILE A 130 3.25 -13.85 -4.67
CA ILE A 130 2.01 -14.10 -5.42
C ILE A 130 0.87 -14.44 -4.44
N THR A 131 1.11 -15.30 -3.46
CA THR A 131 0.11 -15.62 -2.44
C THR A 131 -0.33 -14.38 -1.66
N GLY A 132 0.61 -13.54 -1.24
CA GLY A 132 0.31 -12.29 -0.53
C GLY A 132 -0.48 -11.31 -1.38
N SER A 133 -0.10 -11.14 -2.65
CA SER A 133 -0.83 -10.29 -3.58
C SER A 133 -2.26 -10.76 -3.82
N VAL A 134 -2.45 -12.06 -4.10
CA VAL A 134 -3.79 -12.64 -4.27
C VAL A 134 -4.61 -12.51 -3.00
N PHE A 135 -4.01 -12.75 -1.83
CA PHE A 135 -4.68 -12.57 -0.55
C PHE A 135 -5.15 -11.12 -0.35
N SER A 136 -4.31 -10.13 -0.65
CA SER A 136 -4.68 -8.72 -0.56
C SER A 136 -5.85 -8.36 -1.48
N VAL A 137 -5.84 -8.83 -2.74
CA VAL A 137 -6.98 -8.62 -3.66
C VAL A 137 -8.26 -9.30 -3.15
N VAL A 138 -8.16 -10.49 -2.53
CA VAL A 138 -9.33 -11.13 -1.91
C VAL A 138 -9.91 -10.27 -0.79
N ILE A 139 -9.08 -9.67 0.06
CA ILE A 139 -9.53 -8.71 1.07
C ILE A 139 -10.18 -7.48 0.41
N GLU A 140 -9.56 -6.95 -0.65
CA GLU A 140 -10.07 -5.80 -1.38
C GLU A 140 -11.42 -6.08 -2.05
N ILE A 141 -11.65 -7.29 -2.56
CA ILE A 141 -12.96 -7.73 -3.07
C ILE A 141 -14.03 -7.63 -1.97
N PHE A 142 -13.73 -8.05 -0.73
CA PHE A 142 -14.68 -7.91 0.37
C PHE A 142 -14.98 -6.43 0.69
N LEU A 143 -13.96 -5.57 0.64
CA LEU A 143 -14.14 -4.12 0.82
C LEU A 143 -14.96 -3.52 -0.32
N ASN A 144 -14.78 -4.00 -1.54
CA ASN A 144 -15.51 -3.59 -2.73
C ASN A 144 -16.98 -3.99 -2.70
N MET A 145 -17.27 -5.22 -2.28
CA MET A 145 -18.65 -5.67 -2.05
C MET A 145 -19.37 -4.89 -0.95
N ALA A 146 -18.63 -4.21 -0.07
CA ALA A 146 -19.16 -3.39 1.01
C ALA A 146 -19.16 -1.88 0.69
N ASP A 147 -18.85 -1.49 -0.56
CA ASP A 147 -18.67 -0.10 -1.01
C ASP A 147 -17.63 0.70 -0.18
N MET A 148 -16.77 0.02 0.58
CA MET A 148 -15.71 0.67 1.38
C MET A 148 -14.48 1.00 0.54
N LEU A 149 -14.26 0.23 -0.53
CA LEU A 149 -13.22 0.49 -1.52
C LEU A 149 -13.77 0.20 -2.92
N THR A 150 -13.83 1.18 -3.79
CA THR A 150 -14.52 1.05 -5.09
C THR A 150 -13.54 1.06 -6.26
N TRP A 151 -13.96 0.43 -7.36
CA TRP A 151 -13.22 0.33 -8.61
C TRP A 151 -14.14 0.69 -9.78
N ASP A 152 -13.84 1.79 -10.47
CA ASP A 152 -14.75 2.36 -11.47
C ASP A 152 -14.38 2.04 -12.93
N TYR A 153 -13.21 1.44 -13.17
CA TYR A 153 -12.73 1.14 -14.52
C TYR A 153 -13.08 -0.29 -14.97
N SER A 154 -13.51 -0.44 -16.23
CA SER A 154 -13.87 -1.75 -16.81
C SER A 154 -12.70 -2.74 -16.93
N TRP A 155 -11.47 -2.24 -16.87
CA TRP A 155 -10.22 -3.02 -16.90
C TRP A 155 -9.53 -3.08 -15.53
N TRP A 156 -10.11 -2.50 -14.48
CA TRP A 156 -9.64 -2.58 -13.11
C TRP A 156 -10.86 -2.81 -12.22
N ASN A 157 -11.29 -4.05 -12.07
CA ASN A 157 -12.46 -4.42 -11.25
C ASN A 157 -12.45 -5.92 -10.93
N ILE A 158 -13.50 -6.39 -10.23
CA ILE A 158 -13.66 -7.78 -9.78
C ILE A 158 -13.62 -8.82 -10.90
N ASN A 159 -14.10 -8.49 -12.11
CA ASN A 159 -14.07 -9.40 -13.27
C ASN A 159 -12.69 -9.42 -13.95
N VAL A 160 -11.88 -8.39 -13.67
CA VAL A 160 -10.55 -8.18 -14.24
C VAL A 160 -9.51 -7.94 -13.12
N PRO A 161 -9.35 -8.87 -12.15
CA PRO A 161 -8.55 -8.60 -10.96
C PRO A 161 -7.04 -8.76 -11.21
N TRP A 162 -6.63 -9.31 -12.37
CA TRP A 162 -5.22 -9.63 -12.62
C TRP A 162 -4.31 -8.40 -12.64
N LEU A 163 -4.80 -7.24 -13.12
CA LEU A 163 -4.02 -6.00 -13.06
C LEU A 163 -3.89 -5.51 -11.61
N ILE A 164 -4.90 -5.72 -10.78
CA ILE A 164 -4.88 -5.39 -9.34
C ILE A 164 -3.90 -6.31 -8.60
N ILE A 165 -3.90 -7.60 -8.91
CA ILE A 165 -2.91 -8.56 -8.39
C ILE A 165 -1.49 -8.09 -8.74
N ILE A 166 -1.23 -7.73 -9.99
CA ILE A 166 0.12 -7.38 -10.44
C ILE A 166 0.53 -6.00 -9.93
N PHE A 167 -0.23 -4.96 -10.26
CA PHE A 167 0.13 -3.56 -10.02
C PHE A 167 -0.42 -2.98 -8.73
N GLY A 168 -1.50 -3.54 -8.19
CA GLY A 168 -2.04 -3.17 -6.88
C GLY A 168 -1.25 -3.74 -5.71
N TYR A 169 -0.61 -4.92 -5.86
CA TYR A 169 0.09 -5.56 -4.73
C TYR A 169 1.39 -6.31 -5.04
N LEU A 170 1.49 -7.06 -6.13
CA LEU A 170 2.63 -7.98 -6.34
C LEU A 170 3.97 -7.23 -6.39
N THR A 171 3.98 -6.05 -7.00
CA THR A 171 5.15 -5.15 -7.01
C THR A 171 5.65 -4.83 -5.61
N PHE A 172 4.75 -4.61 -4.64
CA PHE A 172 5.10 -4.26 -3.27
C PHE A 172 5.80 -5.42 -2.58
N PHE A 173 5.25 -6.64 -2.73
CA PHE A 173 5.84 -7.86 -2.18
C PHE A 173 7.21 -8.14 -2.78
N ILE A 174 7.36 -8.02 -4.11
CA ILE A 174 8.63 -8.23 -4.79
C ILE A 174 9.69 -7.26 -4.27
N VAL A 175 9.37 -5.97 -4.17
CA VAL A 175 10.32 -4.95 -3.69
C VAL A 175 10.67 -5.19 -2.22
N ALA A 176 9.68 -5.48 -1.36
CA ALA A 176 9.90 -5.76 0.05
C ALA A 176 10.81 -6.97 0.27
N PHE A 177 10.58 -8.07 -0.47
CA PHE A 177 11.39 -9.28 -0.36
C PHE A 177 12.78 -9.12 -0.98
N TRP A 178 12.89 -8.32 -2.03
CA TRP A 178 14.18 -7.94 -2.58
C TRP A 178 15.01 -7.15 -1.56
N VAL A 179 14.42 -6.17 -0.88
CA VAL A 179 15.06 -5.40 0.20
C VAL A 179 15.40 -6.31 1.39
N TYR A 180 14.51 -7.23 1.76
CA TYR A 180 14.74 -8.22 2.81
C TYR A 180 16.03 -9.02 2.56
N ASP A 181 16.21 -9.53 1.35
CA ASP A 181 17.34 -10.39 0.95
C ASP A 181 18.65 -9.62 0.63
N MET A 182 18.66 -8.28 0.67
CA MET A 182 19.89 -7.51 0.42
C MET A 182 20.99 -7.83 1.43
N LYS A 183 22.23 -7.99 0.95
CA LYS A 183 23.36 -8.46 1.77
C LYS A 183 23.86 -7.43 2.78
N THR A 184 23.75 -6.14 2.46
CA THR A 184 24.36 -5.07 3.26
C THR A 184 23.33 -4.07 3.73
N MET A 185 23.55 -3.51 4.93
CA MET A 185 22.73 -2.41 5.46
C MET A 185 22.75 -1.19 4.54
N LYS A 186 23.90 -0.89 3.93
CA LYS A 186 24.02 0.22 2.96
C LYS A 186 23.04 0.06 1.79
N GLN A 187 22.92 -1.15 1.23
CA GLN A 187 21.96 -1.40 0.14
C GLN A 187 20.52 -1.17 0.60
N LYS A 188 20.14 -1.69 1.78
CA LYS A 188 18.79 -1.50 2.31
C LYS A 188 18.45 -0.03 2.54
N VAL A 189 19.36 0.70 3.19
CA VAL A 189 19.22 2.13 3.47
C VAL A 189 19.10 2.94 2.18
N VAL A 190 19.97 2.67 1.19
CA VAL A 190 19.92 3.38 -0.10
C VAL A 190 18.62 3.08 -0.82
N THR A 191 18.21 1.82 -0.94
CA THR A 191 16.99 1.47 -1.68
C THR A 191 15.74 2.04 -1.02
N VAL A 192 15.56 1.85 0.29
CA VAL A 192 14.41 2.42 1.00
C VAL A 192 14.49 3.95 1.02
N GLY A 193 15.68 4.52 1.17
CA GLY A 193 15.89 5.97 1.07
C GLY A 193 15.47 6.54 -0.29
N VAL A 194 15.78 5.85 -1.40
CA VAL A 194 15.33 6.25 -2.74
C VAL A 194 13.80 6.17 -2.86
N ILE A 195 13.17 5.09 -2.39
CA ILE A 195 11.70 4.95 -2.38
C ILE A 195 11.06 6.14 -1.67
N TYR A 196 11.48 6.44 -0.45
CA TYR A 196 10.90 7.57 0.31
C TYR A 196 11.31 8.93 -0.24
N THR A 197 12.47 9.06 -0.90
CA THR A 197 12.83 10.29 -1.62
C THR A 197 11.85 10.55 -2.77
N ILE A 198 11.47 9.50 -3.53
CA ILE A 198 10.46 9.60 -4.59
C ILE A 198 9.10 10.01 -3.98
N VAL A 199 8.68 9.39 -2.89
CA VAL A 199 7.42 9.72 -2.20
C VAL A 199 7.42 11.19 -1.76
N LEU A 200 8.45 11.62 -1.01
CA LEU A 200 8.55 12.99 -0.49
C LEU A 200 8.62 14.03 -1.62
N PHE A 201 9.44 13.77 -2.64
CA PHE A 201 9.56 14.65 -3.80
C PHE A 201 8.21 14.76 -4.55
N SER A 202 7.52 13.64 -4.73
CA SER A 202 6.20 13.62 -5.38
C SER A 202 5.15 14.40 -4.58
N PHE A 203 5.14 14.27 -3.24
CA PHE A 203 4.27 15.09 -2.40
C PHE A 203 4.57 16.59 -2.53
N VAL A 204 5.84 16.97 -2.52
CA VAL A 204 6.23 18.38 -2.68
C VAL A 204 5.80 18.91 -4.05
N VAL A 205 6.14 18.20 -5.12
CA VAL A 205 5.83 18.66 -6.49
C VAL A 205 4.32 18.62 -6.74
N PHE A 206 3.71 17.45 -6.69
CA PHE A 206 2.30 17.28 -7.08
C PHE A 206 1.34 17.90 -6.06
N GLY A 207 1.68 17.89 -4.77
CA GLY A 207 0.92 18.61 -3.75
C GLY A 207 0.95 20.13 -3.96
N SER A 208 2.11 20.71 -4.32
CA SER A 208 2.19 22.15 -4.63
C SER A 208 1.42 22.55 -5.88
N LEU A 209 1.23 21.62 -6.81
CA LEU A 209 0.44 21.81 -8.03
C LEU A 209 -1.06 21.56 -7.83
N GLY A 210 -1.47 21.08 -6.64
CA GLY A 210 -2.87 20.75 -6.34
C GLY A 210 -3.36 19.47 -7.01
N TRP A 211 -2.46 18.53 -7.34
CA TRP A 211 -2.79 17.28 -8.04
C TRP A 211 -3.05 16.10 -7.10
N LEU A 212 -2.88 16.29 -5.78
CA LEU A 212 -3.01 15.25 -4.74
C LEU A 212 -4.12 15.54 -3.75
#